data_AF-A0A7C8LLZ2-F1
#
_entry.id   AF-A0A7C8LLZ2-F1
#
_cell.length_a   1.000
_cell.length_b   1.000
_cell.length_c   1.000
_cell.angle_alpha   90.00
_cell.angle_beta   90.00
_cell.angle_gamma   90.00
#
_symmetry.space_group_name_H-M   'P 1'
#
loop_
_entity.id
_entity.type
_entity.pdbx_description
1 polymer ?
#
loop_
_entity_poly.entity_id
_entity_poly.type
_entity_poly.pdbx_seq_one_letter_code
_entity_poly.pdbx_strand_id
1 'polypeptide(L)' 'MRDLACGDRRIFLELEVRRVLCRSCGKVKQEKLGFLADNPFYTKRFAFYVGRRCQSSTIKAVAEELHLDWH' A
#
# COMPACT_ATOMS: atom_id res chain seq x y z
N MET A 1 -7.05 -2.27 2.39
CA MET A 1 -5.81 -1.74 1.75
C MET A 1 -6.17 -0.63 0.76
N ARG A 2 -5.41 0.47 0.70
CA ARG A 2 -5.68 1.59 -0.24
C ARG A 2 -5.02 1.38 -1.60
N ASP A 3 -5.75 1.68 -2.67
CA ASP A 3 -5.25 1.71 -4.05
C ASP A 3 -5.44 3.11 -4.68
N LEU A 4 -5.05 3.27 -5.95
CA LEU A 4 -5.30 4.48 -6.72
C LEU A 4 -6.79 4.84 -6.76
N ALA A 5 -7.08 6.14 -6.64
CA ALA A 5 -8.42 6.66 -6.81
C ALA A 5 -8.92 6.48 -8.25
N CYS A 6 -10.24 6.40 -8.42
CA CYS A 6 -10.90 6.50 -9.72
C CYS A 6 -11.71 7.80 -9.72
N GLY A 7 -11.18 8.81 -10.42
CA GLY A 7 -11.71 10.17 -10.32
C GLY A 7 -11.59 10.70 -8.89
N ASP A 8 -12.71 11.20 -8.36
CA ASP A 8 -12.86 11.73 -7.01
C ASP A 8 -13.03 10.63 -5.93
N ARG A 9 -13.12 9.36 -6.33
CA ARG A 9 -13.42 8.25 -5.41
C ARG A 9 -12.16 7.51 -4.99
N ARG A 10 -11.93 7.47 -3.67
CA ARG A 10 -10.89 6.64 -3.05
C ARG A 10 -11.27 5.16 -3.14
N ILE A 11 -10.33 4.32 -3.56
CA ILE A 11 -10.52 2.88 -3.68
C ILE A 11 -9.81 2.16 -2.54
N PHE A 12 -10.55 1.29 -1.87
CA PHE A 12 -10.02 0.38 -0.87
C PHE A 12 -10.34 -1.07 -1.26
N LEU A 13 -9.33 -1.93 -1.17
CA LEU A 13 -9.44 -3.37 -1.36
C LEU A 13 -9.59 -4.04 0.01
N GLU A 14 -10.68 -4.76 0.19
CA GLU A 14 -10.85 -5.70 1.29
C GLU A 14 -10.26 -7.04 0.89
N LEU A 15 -9.41 -7.61 1.75
CA LEU A 15 -8.62 -8.80 1.44
C LEU A 15 -8.65 -9.73 2.64
N GLU A 16 -8.96 -10.99 2.41
CA GLU A 16 -8.68 -12.03 3.38
C GLU A 16 -7.16 -12.26 3.41
N VAL A 17 -6.57 -12.18 4.61
CA VAL A 17 -5.14 -12.37 4.80
C VAL A 17 -4.91 -13.49 5.80
N ARG A 18 -4.23 -14.54 5.35
CA ARG A 18 -4.00 -15.77 6.10
C ARG A 18 -2.72 -15.73 6.91
N ARG A 19 -2.75 -16.39 8.06
CA ARG A 19 -1.56 -16.74 8.83
C ARG A 19 -1.11 -18.14 8.44
N VAL A 20 0.15 -18.27 8.00
CA VAL A 20 0.74 -19.52 7.50
C VAL A 20 1.87 -19.97 8.40
N LEU A 21 1.92 -21.27 8.71
CA LEU A 21 3.04 -21.87 9.42
C LEU A 21 4.22 -22.06 8.46
N CYS A 22 5.34 -21.41 8.74
CA CYS A 22 6.53 -21.52 7.92
C CYS A 22 7.27 -22.83 8.22
N ARG A 23 7.30 -23.76 7.26
CA ARG A 23 7.95 -25.08 7.43
C ARG A 23 9.46 -25.01 7.64
N SER A 24 10.13 -23.94 7.18
CA SER A 24 11.58 -23.80 7.31
C SER A 24 12.03 -23.24 8.66
N CYS A 25 11.21 -22.42 9.33
CA CYS A 25 11.60 -21.81 10.62
C CYS A 25 10.62 -22.04 11.77
N GLY A 26 9.53 -22.78 11.56
CA GLY A 26 8.52 -23.11 12.58
C GLY A 26 7.65 -21.94 13.06
N LYS A 27 7.85 -20.73 12.53
CA LYS A 27 7.09 -19.53 12.96
C LYS A 27 5.83 -19.32 12.11
N VAL A 28 4.78 -18.80 12.73
CA VAL A 28 3.58 -18.33 12.03
C VAL A 28 3.86 -16.96 11.43
N LYS A 29 3.65 -16.81 10.12
CA LYS A 29 3.84 -15.58 9.36
C LYS A 29 2.54 -15.19 8.66
N GLN A 30 2.40 -13.92 8.29
CA GLN A 30 1.33 -13.50 7.38
C GLN A 30 1.66 -13.95 5.95
N GLU A 31 0.66 -14.33 5.18
CA GLU A 31 0.85 -14.64 3.77
C GLU A 31 1.34 -13.42 3.00
N LYS A 32 2.25 -13.64 2.05
CA LYS A 32 2.79 -12.57 1.21
C LYS A 32 1.95 -12.43 -0.04
N LEU A 33 1.23 -11.33 -0.14
CA LEU A 33 0.48 -10.98 -1.34
C LEU A 33 1.35 -10.11 -2.25
N GLY A 34 1.63 -10.60 -3.46
CA GLY A 34 2.65 -10.01 -4.35
C GLY A 34 2.34 -8.62 -4.89
N PHE A 35 1.08 -8.17 -4.81
CA PHE A 35 0.63 -6.85 -5.28
C PHE A 35 0.58 -5.79 -4.17
N LEU A 36 0.84 -6.16 -2.91
CA LEU A 36 0.95 -5.22 -1.79
C LEU A 36 2.32 -4.54 -1.82
N ALA A 37 2.36 -3.27 -1.42
CA ALA A 37 3.62 -2.62 -1.08
C ALA A 37 4.25 -3.31 0.16
N ASP A 38 5.52 -3.01 0.43
CA ASP A 38 6.18 -3.51 1.65
C ASP A 38 5.50 -2.98 2.92
N ASN A 39 4.79 -1.85 2.81
CA ASN A 39 3.83 -1.38 3.78
C ASN A 39 2.44 -2.02 3.53
N PRO A 40 1.83 -2.72 4.50
CA PRO A 40 0.55 -3.41 4.34
C PRO A 40 -0.67 -2.49 4.12
N PHE A 41 -0.50 -1.16 4.18
CA PHE A 41 -1.62 -0.23 3.97
C PHE A 41 -1.88 0.12 2.49
N TYR A 42 -0.95 -0.16 1.58
CA TYR A 42 -1.02 0.29 0.17
C TYR A 42 -0.73 -0.81 -0.85
N THR A 43 -1.33 -0.71 -2.04
CA THR A 43 -0.92 -1.51 -3.20
C THR A 43 0.44 -1.04 -3.74
N LYS A 44 1.18 -1.92 -4.42
CA LYS A 44 2.43 -1.53 -5.13
C LYS A 44 2.18 -0.42 -6.12
N ARG A 45 1.07 -0.49 -6.86
CA ARG A 45 0.73 0.51 -7.87
C ARG A 45 0.53 1.90 -7.25
N PHE A 46 -0.14 1.97 -6.10
CA PHE A 46 -0.26 3.21 -5.34
C PHE A 46 1.11 3.74 -4.90
N ALA A 47 1.96 2.89 -4.32
CA ALA A 47 3.31 3.27 -3.89
C ALA A 47 4.18 3.79 -5.05
N PHE A 48 4.13 3.14 -6.22
CA PHE A 48 4.85 3.61 -7.42
C PHE A 48 4.31 4.94 -7.94
N TYR A 49 3.00 5.17 -7.87
CA TYR A 49 2.42 6.45 -8.24
C TYR A 49 2.92 7.57 -7.34
N VAL A 50 2.88 7.38 -6.02
CA VAL A 50 3.44 8.33 -5.03
C VAL A 50 4.90 8.64 -5.37
N GLY A 51 5.72 7.60 -5.58
CA GLY A 51 7.13 7.76 -5.92
C GLY A 51 7.36 8.59 -7.19
N ARG A 52 6.56 8.38 -8.24
CA ARG A 52 6.61 9.19 -9.47
C ARG A 52 6.17 10.63 -9.25
N ARG A 53 5.11 10.87 -8.46
CA ARG A 53 4.63 12.22 -8.14
C ARG A 53 5.68 13.02 -7.38
N CYS A 54 6.38 12.39 -6.43
CA CYS A 54 7.48 13.01 -5.70
C CYS A 54 8.69 13.43 -6.57
N GLN A 55 8.81 12.95 -7.82
CA GLN A 55 9.86 13.42 -8.74
C GLN A 55 9.56 14.82 -9.30
N SER A 56 8.30 15.22 -9.32
CA SER A 56 7.84 16.46 -9.96
C SER A 56 7.14 17.43 -9.00
N SER A 57 6.96 17.04 -7.74
CA SER A 57 6.26 17.82 -6.73
C SER A 57 6.85 17.54 -5.34
N THR A 58 6.62 18.44 -4.40
CA THR A 58 7.12 18.29 -3.02
C THR A 58 6.38 17.18 -2.29
N ILE A 59 7.06 16.51 -1.35
CA ILE A 59 6.44 15.47 -0.51
C ILE A 59 5.17 15.99 0.18
N LYS A 60 5.19 17.25 0.65
CA LYS A 60 4.03 17.89 1.28
C LYS A 60 2.85 18.01 0.31
N ALA A 61 3.08 18.53 -0.90
CA ALA A 61 2.02 18.68 -1.90
C ALA A 61 1.46 17.33 -2.35
N VAL A 62 2.31 16.30 -2.49
CA VAL A 62 1.87 14.93 -2.81
C VAL A 62 1.05 14.33 -1.67
N ALA A 63 1.44 14.59 -0.42
CA ALA A 63 0.69 14.15 0.76
C ALA A 63 -0.69 14.82 0.83
N GLU A 64 -0.78 16.13 0.57
CA GLU A 64 -2.04 16.87 0.50
C GLU A 64 -2.94 16.37 -0.65
N GLU A 65 -2.38 16.22 -1.87
CA GLU A 65 -3.07 15.67 -3.06
C GLU A 65 -3.68 14.30 -2.77
N LEU A 66 -2.92 13.44 -2.10
CA LEU A 66 -3.30 12.07 -1.85
C LEU A 66 -3.90 11.84 -0.47
N HIS A 67 -4.17 12.87 0.32
CA HIS A 67 -4.66 12.73 1.70
C HIS A 67 -3.86 11.65 2.46
N LEU A 68 -2.54 11.83 2.51
CA LEU A 68 -1.62 10.98 3.24
C LEU A 68 -1.16 11.73 4.48
N ASP A 69 -1.41 11.13 5.63
CA ASP A 69 -1.06 11.69 6.93
C ASP A 69 -0.13 10.72 7.66
N TRP A 70 0.68 11.25 8.58
CA TRP A 70 1.49 10.44 9.49
C TRP A 70 0.61 10.08 10.71
N HIS A 71 0.37 8.78 10.92
CA HIS A 71 -0.30 8.23 12.12
C HIS A 71 0.68 7.42 12.95
#